data_AF-A0A382SXZ8-F1
#
_entry.id   AF-A0A382SXZ8-F1
#
_cell.length_a   1.000
_cell.length_b   1.000
_cell.length_c   1.000
_cell.angle_alpha   90.00
_cell.angle_beta   90.00
_cell.angle_gamma   90.00
#
_symmetry.space_group_name_H-M   'P 1'
#
loop_
_entity.id
_entity.type
_entity.pdbx_description
1 polymer ?
#
loop_
_entity_poly.entity_id
_entity_poly.type
_entity_poly.pdbx_seq_one_letter_code
_entity_poly.pdbx_strand_id
1 'polypeptide(L)'
;MKIGVLGSGQLGRMLALSAYPLGHEMRFLALSEEDPSSLLGKTFIHNDDPNIIKSFAESSDVVTYESENTDVNIVNEISLNTGVYPSEKSL
;
A
#
# COMPACT_ATOMS: atom_id res chain seq x y z
N MET A 1 -2.10 -10.38 9.97
CA MET A 1 -2.10 -10.17 8.51
C MET A 1 -1.29 -8.93 8.19
N LYS A 2 -0.72 -8.91 7.00
CA LYS A 2 0.13 -7.88 6.44
C LYS A 2 -0.68 -7.12 5.40
N ILE A 3 -1.11 -5.90 5.73
CA ILE A 3 -1.96 -5.08 4.87
C ILE A 3 -1.10 -4.04 4.15
N GLY A 4 -1.09 -4.08 2.83
CA GLY A 4 -0.43 -3.08 1.99
C GLY A 4 -1.38 -1.92 1.66
N VAL A 5 -0.86 -0.69 1.69
CA VAL A 5 -1.56 0.51 1.24
C VAL A 5 -0.73 1.17 0.13
N LEU A 6 -1.36 1.40 -1.02
CA LEU A 6 -0.82 2.26 -2.07
C LEU A 6 -1.04 3.71 -1.65
N GLY A 7 0.06 4.43 -1.42
CA GLY A 7 0.06 5.73 -0.78
C GLY A 7 0.48 5.64 0.69
N SER A 8 0.92 6.77 1.23
CA SER A 8 1.44 6.90 2.59
C SER A 8 1.07 8.24 3.25
N GLY A 9 0.01 8.88 2.76
CA GLY A 9 -0.57 10.11 3.28
C GLY A 9 -1.32 9.94 4.61
N GLN A 10 -2.13 10.93 4.95
CA GLN A 10 -2.86 10.95 6.23
C GLN A 10 -3.90 9.83 6.36
N LEU A 11 -4.48 9.37 5.25
CA LEU A 11 -5.49 8.30 5.27
C LEU A 11 -4.83 6.94 5.55
N GLY A 12 -3.70 6.64 4.93
CA GLY A 12 -2.85 5.50 5.26
C GLY A 12 -2.48 5.48 6.74
N ARG A 13 -2.24 6.65 7.34
CA ARG A 13 -1.90 6.78 8.76
C ARG A 13 -3.09 6.43 9.63
N MET A 14 -4.28 6.92 9.28
CA MET A 14 -5.53 6.56 9.97
C MET A 14 -5.85 5.07 9.84
N LEU A 15 -5.59 4.46 8.67
CA LEU A 15 -5.73 3.03 8.46
C LEU A 15 -4.77 2.24 9.36
N ALA A 16 -3.49 2.61 9.42
CA ALA A 16 -2.53 1.95 10.29
C ALA A 16 -2.91 2.00 11.77
N LEU A 17 -3.26 3.18 12.26
CA LEU A 17 -3.66 3.36 13.66
C LEU A 17 -4.91 2.53 14.02
N SER A 18 -5.78 2.25 13.04
CA SER A 18 -6.96 1.40 13.22
C SER A 18 -6.64 -0.10 13.09
N ALA A 19 -5.67 -0.45 12.26
CA ALA A 19 -5.26 -1.82 12.00
C ALA A 19 -4.42 -2.41 13.15
N TYR A 20 -3.62 -1.59 13.83
CA TYR A 20 -2.73 -2.07 14.90
C TYR A 20 -3.45 -2.70 16.10
N PRO A 21 -4.53 -2.11 16.65
CA PRO A 21 -5.32 -2.75 17.70
C PRO A 21 -5.90 -4.12 17.30
N LEU A 22 -6.03 -4.39 16.01
CA LEU A 22 -6.51 -5.66 15.45
C LEU A 22 -5.39 -6.69 15.21
N GLY A 23 -4.14 -6.35 15.56
CA GLY A 23 -2.98 -7.24 15.39
C GLY A 23 -2.52 -7.37 13.94
N HIS A 24 -2.76 -6.36 13.11
CA HIS A 24 -2.28 -6.31 11.73
C HIS A 24 -0.96 -5.54 11.61
N GLU A 25 -0.14 -5.92 10.63
CA GLU A 25 1.07 -5.19 10.24
C GLU A 25 0.79 -4.38 8.97
N MET A 26 1.33 -3.17 8.90
CA MET A 26 1.11 -2.28 7.77
C MET A 26 2.32 -2.21 6.84
N ARG A 27 2.06 -2.11 5.55
CA ARG A 27 3.04 -1.82 4.50
C ARG A 27 2.57 -0.65 3.66
N PHE A 28 3.51 0.18 3.23
CA PHE A 28 3.20 1.37 2.45
C PHE A 28 4.05 1.42 1.19
N LEU A 29 3.42 1.73 0.07
CA LEU A 29 4.11 2.23 -1.12
C LEU A 29 4.09 3.76 -1.04
N ALA A 30 5.23 4.36 -0.73
CA ALA A 30 5.38 5.78 -0.42
C ALA A 30 6.16 6.52 -1.51
N LEU A 31 6.01 7.84 -1.57
CA LEU A 31 6.88 8.68 -2.42
C LEU A 31 8.07 9.21 -1.62
N SER A 32 7.94 9.31 -0.29
CA SER A 32 8.98 9.78 0.61
C SER A 32 9.01 8.98 1.93
N GLU A 33 10.19 8.87 2.54
CA GLU A 33 10.33 8.34 3.91
C GLU A 33 9.69 9.24 4.96
N GLU A 34 9.45 10.51 4.62
CA GLU A 34 8.84 11.51 5.51
C GLU A 34 7.30 11.60 5.37
N ASP A 35 6.69 10.81 4.49
CA ASP A 35 5.24 10.82 4.31
C ASP A 35 4.53 10.39 5.61
N PRO A 36 3.31 10.89 5.87
CA PRO A 36 2.63 10.73 7.17
C PRO A 36 2.54 9.30 7.72
N SER A 37 2.49 8.30 6.84
CA SER A 37 2.38 6.87 7.19
C SER A 37 3.72 6.13 7.16
N SER A 38 4.76 6.71 6.59
CA SER A 38 6.02 6.00 6.27
C SER A 38 6.74 5.44 7.50
N LEU A 39 6.50 6.00 8.69
CA LEU A 39 7.05 5.51 9.96
C LEU A 39 6.14 4.51 10.70
N LEU A 40 4.95 4.27 10.18
CA LEU A 40 3.92 3.44 10.80
C LEU A 40 3.85 2.05 10.18
N GLY A 41 4.91 1.56 9.54
CA GLY A 41 4.91 0.24 8.90
C GLY A 41 6.17 0.00 8.09
N LYS A 42 6.21 -1.13 7.37
CA LYS A 42 7.27 -1.39 6.40
C LYS A 42 7.02 -0.58 5.14
N THR A 43 7.92 0.35 4.85
CA THR A 43 7.75 1.30 3.74
C THR A 43 8.64 0.95 2.56
N PHE A 44 8.08 1.08 1.36
CA PHE A 44 8.71 0.87 0.07
C PHE A 44 8.65 2.19 -0.69
N ILE A 45 9.80 2.75 -1.04
CA ILE A 45 9.86 4.03 -1.76
C ILE A 45 9.68 3.76 -3.25
N HIS A 46 8.56 4.23 -3.78
CA HIS A 46 8.26 4.13 -5.20
C HIS A 46 9.23 4.98 -6.02
N ASN A 47 9.82 4.35 -7.02
CA ASN A 47 10.77 4.92 -7.96
C ASN A 47 10.66 4.14 -9.29
N ASP A 48 11.57 4.41 -10.22
CA ASP A 48 11.57 3.78 -11.55
C ASP A 48 11.97 2.28 -11.54
N ASP A 49 12.32 1.70 -10.38
CA ASP A 49 12.62 0.27 -10.26
C ASP A 49 11.32 -0.56 -10.11
N PRO A 50 10.95 -1.36 -11.12
CA PRO A 50 9.73 -2.17 -11.08
C PRO A 50 9.75 -3.22 -9.96
N ASN A 51 10.93 -3.58 -9.44
CA ASN A 51 11.02 -4.55 -8.35
C ASN A 51 10.45 -4.03 -7.03
N ILE A 52 10.29 -2.72 -6.86
CA ILE A 52 9.72 -2.13 -5.65
C ILE A 52 8.25 -2.51 -5.51
N ILE A 53 7.46 -2.37 -6.57
CA ILE A 53 6.03 -2.70 -6.57
C ILE A 53 5.85 -4.19 -6.28
N LYS A 54 6.65 -5.04 -6.96
CA LYS A 54 6.65 -6.49 -6.72
C LYS A 54 7.00 -6.83 -5.28
N SER A 55 8.06 -6.24 -4.71
CA SER A 55 8.48 -6.49 -3.34
C SER A 55 7.43 -6.04 -2.32
N PHE A 56 6.75 -4.92 -2.58
CA PHE A 56 5.62 -4.46 -1.79
C PHE A 56 4.47 -5.46 -1.84
N ALA A 57 4.08 -5.92 -3.03
CA ALA A 57 2.99 -6.86 -3.25
C ALA A 57 3.26 -8.23 -2.59
N GLU A 58 4.44 -8.80 -2.80
CA GLU A 58 4.86 -10.08 -2.20
C GLU A 58 4.97 -10.01 -0.67
N SER A 59 5.24 -8.82 -0.13
CA SER A 59 5.29 -8.64 1.31
C SER A 59 3.91 -8.53 1.95
N SER A 60 2.84 -8.31 1.18
CA SER A 60 1.48 -8.04 1.66
C SER A 60 0.55 -9.24 1.44
N ASP A 61 -0.30 -9.53 2.42
CA ASP A 61 -1.34 -10.57 2.30
C ASP A 61 -2.55 -10.03 1.51
N VAL A 62 -2.82 -8.72 1.61
CA VAL A 62 -3.90 -8.00 0.91
C VAL A 62 -3.47 -6.54 0.72
N VAL A 63 -3.93 -5.90 -0.35
CA VAL A 63 -3.61 -4.51 -0.68
C VAL A 63 -4.88 -3.67 -0.80
N THR A 64 -4.78 -2.41 -0.39
CA THR A 64 -5.77 -1.35 -0.63
C THR A 64 -5.05 -0.08 -1.08
N TYR A 65 -5.80 0.98 -1.39
CA TYR A 65 -5.26 2.28 -1.80
C TYR A 65 -6.00 3.41 -1.10
N GLU A 66 -5.29 4.51 -0.83
CA GLU A 66 -5.85 5.62 -0.05
C GLU A 66 -6.45 6.77 -0.87
N SER A 67 -6.22 6.80 -2.20
CA SER A 67 -6.73 7.84 -3.09
C SER A 67 -7.20 7.27 -4.43
N GLU A 68 -8.23 7.90 -4.99
CA GLU A 68 -8.73 7.72 -6.34
C GLU A 68 -7.72 8.08 -7.44
N ASN A 69 -6.69 8.88 -7.12
CA ASN A 69 -5.63 9.23 -8.07
C ASN A 69 -4.55 8.15 -8.19
N THR A 70 -4.76 6.97 -7.58
CA THR A 70 -3.83 5.84 -7.66
C THR A 70 -3.71 5.36 -9.10
N ASP A 71 -2.48 5.12 -9.57
CA ASP A 71 -2.26 4.60 -10.92
C ASP A 71 -2.88 3.20 -11.08
N VAL A 72 -3.87 3.10 -11.96
CA VAL A 72 -4.58 1.86 -12.27
C VAL A 72 -3.65 0.76 -12.77
N ASN A 73 -2.52 1.10 -13.40
CA ASN A 73 -1.55 0.12 -13.87
C ASN A 73 -0.86 -0.58 -12.69
N ILE A 74 -0.54 0.16 -11.63
CA ILE A 74 0.03 -0.42 -10.40
C ILE A 74 -0.98 -1.36 -9.75
N VAL A 75 -2.26 -0.96 -9.68
CA VAL A 75 -3.33 -1.83 -9.15
C VAL A 75 -3.47 -3.10 -9.96
N ASN A 76 -3.45 -3.00 -11.29
CA ASN A 76 -3.51 -4.15 -12.19
C ASN A 76 -2.30 -5.07 -12.05
N GLU A 77 -1.10 -4.52 -11.88
CA GLU A 77 0.11 -5.32 -11.70
C GLU A 77 0.06 -6.13 -10.40
N ILE A 78 -0.35 -5.49 -9.31
CA ILE A 78 -0.45 -6.13 -7.99
C ILE A 78 -1.55 -7.19 -7.99
N SER A 79 -2.69 -6.91 -8.62
CA SER A 79 -3.86 -7.81 -8.63
C SER A 79 -3.62 -9.14 -9.34
N LEU A 80 -2.52 -9.27 -10.11
CA LEU A 80 -2.10 -10.54 -10.70
C LEU A 80 -1.75 -11.60 -9.64
N ASN A 81 -1.23 -11.19 -8.48
CA ASN A 81 -0.69 -12.11 -7.47
C ASN A 81 -1.21 -11.86 -6.04
N THR A 82 -1.63 -10.63 -5.73
CA THR A 82 -2.09 -10.23 -4.39
C THR A 82 -3.48 -9.59 -4.50
N GLY A 83 -4.42 -9.99 -3.63
CA GLY A 83 -5.77 -9.42 -3.66
C GLY A 83 -5.75 -7.91 -3.38
N VAL A 84 -6.39 -7.12 -4.25
CA VAL A 84 -6.53 -5.67 -4.11
C VAL A 84 -7.99 -5.29 -3.93
N TYR A 85 -8.30 -4.49 -2.91
CA TYR A 85 -9.65 -4.02 -2.63
C TYR A 85 -9.67 -2.51 -2.30
N PRO A 86 -10.56 -1.72 -2.91
CA PRO A 86 -11.45 -2.08 -4.03
C PRO A 86 -10.69 -2.52 -5.28
N SER A 87 -11.39 -3.04 -6.29
CA SER A 87 -10.75 -3.40 -7.56
C SER A 87 -10.51 -2.16 -8.44
N GLU A 88 -9.70 -2.32 -9.48
CA GLU A 88 -9.34 -1.29 -10.46
C GLU A 88 -10.55 -0.59 -11.11
N LYS A 89 -11.72 -1.23 -11.13
CA LYS A 89 -12.97 -0.65 -11.67
C LYS A 89 -13.53 0.50 -10.84
N SER A 90 -13.04 0.67 -9.62
CA SER A 90 -13.45 1.75 -8.71
C SER A 90 -12.50 2.95 -8.75
N LEU A 91 -11.47 2.92 -9.59
CA LEU A 91 -10.58 4.06 -9.90
C LEU A 91 -11.07 4.83 -11.12
#